data_AF-N1QFP3-F1
#
_entry.id   AF-N1QFP3-F1
#
_cell.length_a   1.000
_cell.length_b   1.000
_cell.length_c   1.000
_cell.angle_alpha   90.00
_cell.angle_beta   90.00
_cell.angle_gamma   90.00
#
_symmetry.space_group_name_H-M   'P 1'
#
loop_
_entity.id
_entity.type
_entity.pdbx_description
1 polymer ?
#
loop_
_entity_poly.entity_id
_entity_poly.type
_entity_poly.pdbx_seq_one_letter_code
_entity_poly.pdbx_strand_id
1 'polypeptide(L)'
;MTPCGLLLLLLLPQTKRDSVVTPSTIDLNASYLISSPYNHLANRLVLDDLEIPYRLFAFALTSLKPIRDDYATAPYLESFNWPDVFALLRDLCRQTGFAWKQLSFYTVIFRSVLLPGIDRGRLALLDQKSHEEACASGGLLKYWFGSTDAELKNLATCLWRSRQDAAAGGAGPWHAKARGAARTMYRDIDFYTHQLVVENGAESWRLDVHVEQRPHR
;
A
#
# COMPACT_ATOMS: atom_id res chain seq x y z
N MET A 1 44.51 2.44 52.20
CA MET A 1 43.19 2.87 52.70
C MET A 1 42.86 4.18 52.00
N THR A 2 41.73 4.18 51.28
CA THR A 2 40.85 5.30 50.86
C THR A 2 41.46 6.61 50.29
N PRO A 3 40.98 7.06 49.10
CA PRO A 3 41.43 8.29 48.47
C PRO A 3 40.65 9.54 48.93
N CYS A 4 41.30 10.67 48.70
CA CYS A 4 40.86 12.04 48.86
C CYS A 4 39.90 12.43 47.72
N GLY A 5 38.86 13.22 48.01
CA GLY A 5 37.99 13.82 47.02
C GLY A 5 38.46 15.20 46.59
N LEU A 6 38.32 15.54 45.30
CA LEU A 6 37.94 16.89 44.90
C LEU A 6 37.33 16.93 43.49
N LEU A 7 36.21 17.63 43.46
CA LEU A 7 35.37 18.14 42.38
C LEU A 7 36.14 18.90 41.28
N LEU A 8 35.88 18.61 39.99
CA LEU A 8 35.84 19.65 38.95
C LEU A 8 35.21 19.21 37.60
N LEU A 9 34.41 20.14 37.06
CA LEU A 9 34.05 20.39 35.64
C LEU A 9 32.92 19.59 34.95
N LEU A 10 31.73 20.22 35.00
CA LEU A 10 30.81 20.52 33.90
C LEU A 10 31.17 19.97 32.50
N LEU A 11 30.30 19.11 31.96
CA LEU A 11 29.99 19.01 30.52
C LEU A 11 28.51 18.63 30.39
N LEU A 12 27.67 19.63 30.11
CA LEU A 12 26.29 19.43 29.67
C LEU A 12 26.30 18.68 28.33
N PRO A 13 25.44 17.67 28.10
CA PRO A 13 25.27 17.12 26.77
C PRO A 13 24.61 18.18 25.88
N GLN A 14 25.28 18.51 24.78
CA GLN A 14 24.75 19.36 23.71
C GLN A 14 23.49 18.69 23.14
N THR A 15 22.34 19.35 23.30
CA THR A 15 21.10 18.97 22.63
C THR A 15 21.30 19.15 21.13
N LYS A 16 21.33 18.01 20.41
CA LYS A 16 21.24 17.99 18.96
C LYS A 16 19.90 18.62 18.60
N ARG A 17 19.94 19.78 17.96
CA ARG A 17 18.76 20.48 17.45
C ARG A 17 18.16 19.58 16.38
N ASP A 18 17.06 18.91 16.70
CA ASP A 18 16.29 18.17 15.72
C ASP A 18 15.87 19.15 14.63
N SER A 19 16.32 18.87 13.42
CA SER A 19 15.87 19.60 12.24
C SER A 19 14.39 19.28 12.09
N VAL A 20 13.54 20.30 12.23
CA VAL A 20 12.12 20.18 11.93
C VAL A 20 12.03 19.76 10.46
N VAL A 21 11.76 18.48 10.22
CA VAL A 21 11.42 17.97 8.90
C VAL A 21 10.05 18.54 8.58
N THR A 22 10.01 19.57 7.74
CA THR A 22 8.78 19.99 7.09
C THR A 22 8.27 18.82 6.26
N PRO A 23 6.97 18.45 6.36
CA PRO A 23 6.41 17.45 5.46
C PRO A 23 6.65 17.93 4.03
N SER A 24 7.31 17.11 3.22
CA SER A 24 7.45 17.33 1.79
C SER A 24 6.06 17.65 1.21
N THR A 25 5.88 18.87 0.72
CA THR A 25 4.64 19.30 0.07
C THR A 25 4.39 18.36 -1.10
N ILE A 26 3.24 17.67 -1.09
CA ILE A 26 2.84 16.78 -2.17
C ILE A 26 2.67 17.62 -3.44
N ASP A 27 3.44 17.30 -4.48
CA ASP A 27 3.30 17.95 -5.79
C ASP A 27 2.05 17.39 -6.49
N LEU A 28 0.93 18.11 -6.33
CA LEU A 28 -0.35 17.79 -6.95
C LEU A 28 -0.34 17.96 -8.47
N ASN A 29 0.74 18.41 -9.09
CA ASN A 29 0.89 18.47 -10.55
C ASN A 29 1.79 17.35 -11.10
N ALA A 30 2.30 16.46 -10.26
CA ALA A 30 3.12 15.34 -10.71
C ALA A 30 2.37 14.45 -11.72
N SER A 31 3.06 14.03 -12.78
CA SER A 31 2.55 13.06 -13.76
C SER A 31 2.75 11.61 -13.33
N TYR A 32 3.68 11.35 -12.41
CA TYR A 32 4.00 10.00 -11.94
C TYR A 32 4.07 9.94 -10.42
N LEU A 33 3.56 8.83 -9.87
CA LEU A 33 3.58 8.56 -8.44
C LEU A 33 4.22 7.21 -8.14
N ILE A 34 5.11 7.18 -7.14
CA ILE A 34 5.58 5.93 -6.54
C ILE A 34 4.49 5.45 -5.58
N SER A 35 3.59 4.60 -6.08
CA SER A 35 2.48 4.00 -5.33
C SER A 35 2.71 2.53 -5.01
N SER A 36 3.95 2.06 -5.05
CA SER A 36 4.35 0.69 -4.71
C SER A 36 5.77 0.63 -4.15
N PRO A 37 6.22 -0.53 -3.64
CA PRO A 37 7.63 -0.73 -3.29
C PRO A 37 8.60 -0.65 -4.47
N TYR A 38 8.11 -0.61 -5.71
CA TYR A 38 8.93 -0.50 -6.93
C TYR A 38 9.08 0.95 -7.39
N ASN A 39 10.31 1.43 -7.55
CA ASN A 39 10.62 2.81 -7.94
C ASN A 39 10.92 3.00 -9.44
N HIS A 40 10.93 1.92 -10.22
CA HIS A 40 11.16 1.93 -11.67
C HIS A 40 10.02 2.66 -12.39
N LEU A 41 10.34 3.38 -13.46
CA LEU A 41 9.35 4.19 -14.19
C LEU A 41 8.14 3.35 -14.67
N ALA A 42 8.40 2.14 -15.17
CA ALA A 42 7.35 1.22 -15.63
C ALA A 42 6.44 0.67 -14.51
N ASN A 43 6.82 0.86 -13.25
CA ASN A 43 6.04 0.51 -12.07
C ASN A 43 5.45 1.74 -11.36
N ARG A 44 5.54 2.93 -11.95
CA ARG A 44 4.92 4.14 -11.37
C ARG A 44 3.48 4.24 -11.84
N LEU A 45 2.62 4.72 -10.95
CA LEU A 45 1.28 5.12 -11.32
C LEU A 45 1.36 6.39 -12.19
N VAL A 46 0.70 6.36 -13.34
CA VAL A 46 0.50 7.53 -14.20
C VAL A 46 -0.71 8.32 -13.70
N LEU A 47 -0.53 9.62 -13.46
CA LEU A 47 -1.53 10.48 -12.84
C LEU A 47 -2.32 11.32 -13.86
N ASP A 48 -1.81 11.50 -15.08
CA ASP A 48 -2.33 12.47 -16.05
C ASP A 48 -3.82 12.21 -16.42
N ASP A 49 -4.22 10.93 -16.49
CA ASP A 49 -5.58 10.52 -16.87
C ASP A 49 -6.46 10.12 -15.66
N LEU A 50 -5.98 10.32 -14.43
CA LEU A 50 -6.75 9.99 -13.24
C LEU A 50 -7.67 11.15 -12.83
N GLU A 51 -8.97 10.85 -12.72
CA GLU A 51 -9.92 11.78 -12.14
C GLU A 51 -9.48 12.18 -10.71
N ILE A 52 -9.80 13.42 -10.34
CA ILE A 52 -9.38 14.05 -9.08
C ILE A 52 -9.53 13.14 -7.85
N PRO A 53 -10.68 12.48 -7.57
CA PRO A 53 -10.80 11.65 -6.36
C PRO A 53 -9.80 10.49 -6.33
N TYR A 54 -9.53 9.86 -7.47
CA TYR A 54 -8.55 8.78 -7.57
C TYR A 54 -7.13 9.29 -7.36
N ARG A 55 -6.81 10.47 -7.91
CA ARG A 55 -5.51 11.11 -7.74
C ARG A 55 -5.25 11.47 -6.28
N LEU A 56 -6.21 12.13 -5.62
CA LEU A 56 -6.09 12.51 -4.20
C LEU A 56 -5.94 11.29 -3.31
N PHE A 57 -6.69 10.22 -3.57
CA PHE A 57 -6.58 8.99 -2.79
C PHE A 57 -5.26 8.25 -3.05
N ALA A 58 -4.77 8.21 -4.30
CA ALA A 58 -3.46 7.63 -4.61
C ALA A 58 -2.33 8.35 -3.86
N PHE A 59 -2.37 9.69 -3.79
CA PHE A 59 -1.44 10.47 -2.96
C PHE A 59 -1.59 10.16 -1.47
N ALA A 60 -2.82 10.10 -0.95
CA ALA A 60 -3.03 9.73 0.45
C ALA A 60 -2.47 8.34 0.77
N LEU A 61 -2.65 7.37 -0.13
CA LEU A 61 -2.17 5.99 0.02
C LEU A 61 -0.63 5.88 0.02
N THR A 62 0.13 6.91 -0.34
CA THR A 62 1.60 6.87 -0.17
C THR A 62 2.01 6.86 1.30
N SER A 63 1.16 7.32 2.22
CA SER A 63 1.43 7.27 3.67
C SER A 63 1.05 5.93 4.32
N LEU A 64 0.45 5.00 3.57
CA LEU A 64 0.03 3.68 4.05
C LEU A 64 1.25 2.86 4.50
N LYS A 65 1.24 2.45 5.77
CA LYS A 65 2.26 1.60 6.42
C LYS A 65 1.60 0.66 7.43
N PRO A 66 2.18 -0.53 7.67
CA PRO A 66 1.71 -1.40 8.74
C PRO A 66 1.95 -0.74 10.11
N ILE A 67 1.08 -1.01 11.08
CA ILE A 67 1.17 -0.46 12.45
C ILE A 67 1.34 -1.54 13.52
N ARG A 68 1.50 -2.79 13.11
CA ARG A 68 1.62 -3.96 13.99
C ARG A 68 2.37 -5.06 13.27
N ASP A 69 3.12 -5.89 14.00
CA ASP A 69 4.01 -6.90 13.41
C ASP A 69 3.25 -8.10 12.82
N ASP A 70 2.05 -8.39 13.33
CA ASP A 70 1.17 -9.49 12.91
C ASP A 70 0.24 -9.13 11.73
N TYR A 71 0.55 -8.07 10.96
CA TYR A 71 -0.27 -7.61 9.83
C TYR A 71 -0.57 -8.72 8.80
N ALA A 72 0.32 -9.72 8.69
CA ALA A 72 0.17 -10.85 7.77
C ALA A 72 -1.08 -11.69 8.05
N THR A 73 -1.60 -11.65 9.29
CA THR A 73 -2.79 -12.41 9.72
C THR A 73 -3.87 -11.56 10.39
N ALA A 74 -3.52 -10.41 10.96
CA ALA A 74 -4.47 -9.52 11.65
C ALA A 74 -5.55 -8.95 10.69
N PRO A 75 -6.71 -8.47 11.20
CA PRO A 75 -7.73 -7.82 10.39
C PRO A 75 -7.17 -6.67 9.55
N TYR A 76 -7.57 -6.58 8.29
CA TYR A 76 -6.93 -5.67 7.32
C TYR A 76 -7.00 -4.20 7.72
N LEU A 77 -8.18 -3.73 8.15
CA LEU A 77 -8.34 -2.34 8.59
C LEU A 77 -7.64 -2.02 9.92
N GLU A 78 -7.26 -3.04 10.69
CA GLU A 78 -6.50 -2.87 11.94
C GLU A 78 -4.98 -3.01 11.71
N SER A 79 -4.57 -3.46 10.52
CA SER A 79 -3.17 -3.75 10.21
C SER A 79 -2.38 -2.53 9.75
N PHE A 80 -3.07 -1.49 9.28
CA PHE A 80 -2.48 -0.30 8.68
C PHE A 80 -2.96 0.99 9.34
N ASN A 81 -2.18 2.06 9.15
CA ASN A 81 -2.48 3.41 9.62
C ASN A 81 -3.58 4.14 8.81
N TRP A 82 -4.72 3.49 8.56
CA TRP A 82 -5.83 4.09 7.83
C TRP A 82 -6.26 5.48 8.35
N PRO A 83 -6.30 5.76 9.67
CA PRO A 83 -6.60 7.10 10.17
C PRO A 83 -5.68 8.20 9.61
N ASP A 84 -4.38 7.92 9.47
CA ASP A 84 -3.41 8.87 8.91
C ASP A 84 -3.61 9.07 7.41
N VAL A 85 -3.89 7.97 6.69
CA VAL A 85 -4.19 8.00 5.24
C VAL A 85 -5.41 8.89 4.99
N PHE A 86 -6.49 8.69 5.73
CA PHE A 86 -7.71 9.49 5.55
C PHE A 86 -7.58 10.92 6.08
N ALA A 87 -6.76 11.17 7.11
CA ALA A 87 -6.40 12.53 7.50
C ALA A 87 -5.68 13.27 6.36
N LEU A 88 -4.69 12.62 5.73
CA LEU A 88 -4.01 13.18 4.56
C LEU A 88 -4.97 13.40 3.39
N LEU A 89 -5.88 12.46 3.11
CA LEU A 89 -6.90 12.63 2.07
C LEU A 89 -7.75 13.88 2.31
N ARG A 90 -8.22 14.09 3.54
CA ARG A 90 -9.00 15.29 3.90
C ARG A 90 -8.18 16.57 3.72
N ASP A 91 -6.90 16.55 4.08
CA ASP A 91 -6.02 17.70 3.88
C ASP A 91 -5.84 18.03 2.39
N LEU A 92 -5.66 17.01 1.56
CA LEU A 92 -5.57 17.16 0.10
C LEU A 92 -6.89 17.67 -0.51
N CYS A 93 -8.04 17.18 -0.04
CA CYS A 93 -9.35 17.70 -0.43
C CYS A 93 -9.50 19.19 -0.07
N ARG A 94 -9.08 19.61 1.14
CA ARG A 94 -9.09 21.02 1.56
C ARG A 94 -8.18 21.89 0.70
N GLN A 95 -6.98 21.43 0.39
CA GLN A 95 -6.01 22.15 -0.45
C GLN A 95 -6.52 22.37 -1.89
N THR A 96 -7.30 21.42 -2.40
CA THR A 96 -7.83 21.47 -3.77
C THR A 96 -9.25 22.02 -3.88
N GLY A 97 -9.91 22.28 -2.74
CA GLY A 97 -11.34 22.61 -2.71
C GLY A 97 -12.25 21.46 -3.18
N PHE A 98 -11.74 20.22 -3.22
CA PHE A 98 -12.49 19.07 -3.69
C PHE A 98 -13.43 18.54 -2.60
N ALA A 99 -14.73 18.51 -2.89
CA ALA A 99 -15.73 17.94 -1.99
C ALA A 99 -15.82 16.42 -2.16
N TRP A 100 -15.20 15.67 -1.24
CA TRP A 100 -15.21 14.21 -1.29
C TRP A 100 -16.62 13.64 -1.14
N LYS A 101 -17.07 12.89 -2.15
CA LYS A 101 -18.31 12.11 -2.13
C LYS A 101 -17.98 10.65 -1.88
N GLN A 102 -18.94 9.91 -1.32
CA GLN A 102 -18.79 8.49 -1.09
C GLN A 102 -18.29 7.79 -2.36
N LEU A 103 -17.20 7.04 -2.24
CA LEU A 103 -16.56 6.33 -3.34
C LEU A 103 -16.01 5.01 -2.84
N SER A 104 -16.13 3.97 -3.65
CA SER A 104 -15.67 2.63 -3.34
C SER A 104 -14.49 2.24 -4.23
N PHE A 105 -13.53 1.52 -3.65
CA PHE A 105 -12.34 1.04 -4.34
C PHE A 105 -12.28 -0.49 -4.26
N TYR A 106 -12.06 -1.13 -5.40
CA TYR A 106 -11.88 -2.57 -5.44
C TYR A 106 -10.54 -2.92 -4.81
N THR A 107 -10.59 -3.64 -3.69
CA THR A 107 -9.41 -3.96 -2.88
C THR A 107 -9.19 -5.46 -2.92
N VAL A 108 -7.98 -5.88 -3.28
CA VAL A 108 -7.58 -7.29 -3.23
C VAL A 108 -6.54 -7.46 -2.15
N ILE A 109 -6.77 -8.40 -1.25
CA ILE A 109 -5.88 -8.74 -0.15
C ILE A 109 -5.35 -10.16 -0.41
N PHE A 110 -4.03 -10.29 -0.50
CA PHE A 110 -3.34 -11.55 -0.71
C PHE A 110 -2.76 -11.96 0.63
N ARG A 111 -3.20 -13.09 1.19
CA ARG A 111 -2.55 -13.69 2.35
C ARG A 111 -1.87 -14.95 1.91
N SER A 112 -0.61 -15.09 2.27
CA SER A 112 0.22 -16.14 1.71
C SER A 112 1.15 -16.72 2.74
N VAL A 113 1.54 -17.97 2.54
CA VAL A 113 2.66 -18.59 3.23
C VAL A 113 3.59 -19.22 2.20
N LEU A 114 4.86 -18.80 2.21
CA LEU A 114 5.84 -19.34 1.26
C LEU A 114 6.28 -20.76 1.66
N LEU A 115 6.66 -21.54 0.66
CA LEU A 115 7.43 -22.76 0.91
C LEU A 115 8.85 -22.40 1.39
N PRO A 116 9.47 -23.22 2.25
CA PRO A 116 10.88 -23.05 2.60
C PRO A 116 11.80 -23.21 1.38
N GLY A 117 12.84 -22.40 1.28
CA GLY A 117 13.88 -22.54 0.26
C GLY A 117 13.48 -22.14 -1.17
N ILE A 118 12.35 -21.46 -1.35
CA ILE A 118 11.92 -20.97 -2.67
C ILE A 118 12.93 -19.99 -3.27
N ASP A 119 12.93 -19.92 -4.61
CA ASP A 119 13.70 -18.93 -5.35
C ASP A 119 13.07 -17.53 -5.17
N ARG A 120 13.57 -16.80 -4.17
CA ARG A 120 13.16 -15.43 -3.83
C ARG A 120 13.43 -14.44 -4.98
N GLY A 121 14.48 -14.67 -5.77
CA GLY A 121 14.81 -13.82 -6.91
C GLY A 121 13.79 -13.95 -8.03
N ARG A 122 13.42 -15.20 -8.36
CA ARG A 122 12.34 -15.48 -9.30
C ARG A 122 10.99 -14.95 -8.81
N LEU A 123 10.69 -15.10 -7.51
CA LEU A 123 9.47 -14.54 -6.93
C LEU A 123 9.41 -13.01 -7.10
N ALA A 124 10.50 -12.31 -6.75
CA ALA A 124 10.59 -10.86 -6.90
C ALA A 124 10.44 -10.41 -8.37
N LEU A 125 11.06 -11.13 -9.31
CA LEU A 125 10.93 -10.84 -10.74
C LEU A 125 9.48 -11.01 -11.23
N LEU A 126 8.81 -12.10 -10.85
CA LEU A 126 7.42 -12.35 -11.22
C LEU A 126 6.49 -11.28 -10.67
N ASP A 127 6.69 -10.89 -9.41
CA ASP A 127 5.89 -9.86 -8.75
C ASP A 127 6.08 -8.49 -9.41
N GLN A 128 7.34 -8.05 -9.58
CA GLN A 128 7.66 -6.78 -10.22
C GLN A 128 7.11 -6.67 -11.64
N LYS A 129 7.25 -7.74 -12.44
CA LYS A 129 6.79 -7.74 -13.83
C LYS A 129 5.27 -7.84 -13.95
N SER A 130 4.61 -8.56 -13.04
CA SER A 130 3.15 -8.52 -12.95
C SER A 130 2.69 -7.11 -12.56
N HIS A 131 3.36 -6.46 -11.61
CA HIS A 131 3.04 -5.08 -11.23
C HIS A 131 3.26 -4.08 -12.38
N GLU A 132 4.28 -4.28 -13.21
CA GLU A 132 4.52 -3.49 -14.44
C GLU A 132 3.32 -3.59 -15.41
N GLU A 133 2.80 -4.80 -15.64
CA GLU A 133 1.58 -5.00 -16.45
C GLU A 133 0.36 -4.32 -15.85
N ALA A 134 0.21 -4.40 -14.52
CA ALA A 134 -0.89 -3.76 -13.79
C ALA A 134 -0.85 -2.23 -13.93
N CYS A 135 0.33 -1.62 -13.78
CA CYS A 135 0.51 -0.18 -14.02
C CYS A 135 0.21 0.20 -15.46
N ALA A 136 0.71 -0.57 -16.43
CA ALA A 136 0.49 -0.31 -17.85
C ALA A 136 -1.00 -0.46 -18.25
N SER A 137 -1.75 -1.35 -17.61
CA SER A 137 -3.19 -1.51 -17.84
C SER A 137 -4.03 -0.36 -17.28
N GLY A 138 -3.51 0.40 -16.32
CA GLY A 138 -4.21 1.50 -15.66
C GLY A 138 -5.19 1.07 -14.56
N GLY A 139 -5.60 2.04 -13.74
CA GLY A 139 -6.60 1.86 -12.68
C GLY A 139 -6.09 1.29 -11.36
N LEU A 140 -4.83 0.84 -11.27
CA LEU A 140 -4.15 0.49 -10.01
C LEU A 140 -3.73 1.76 -9.26
N LEU A 141 -4.26 2.01 -8.07
CA LEU A 141 -3.96 3.20 -7.26
C LEU A 141 -2.82 2.97 -6.27
N LYS A 142 -2.72 1.76 -5.71
CA LYS A 142 -1.71 1.38 -4.73
C LYS A 142 -1.43 -0.11 -4.85
N TYR A 143 -0.16 -0.47 -4.80
CA TYR A 143 0.29 -1.81 -4.49
C TYR A 143 1.17 -1.76 -3.24
N TRP A 144 1.05 -2.76 -2.36
CA TRP A 144 1.90 -2.87 -1.18
C TRP A 144 2.10 -4.35 -0.85
N PHE A 145 3.30 -4.71 -0.42
CA PHE A 145 3.57 -6.01 0.18
C PHE A 145 4.50 -5.88 1.38
N GLY A 146 4.32 -6.77 2.34
CA GLY A 146 5.16 -6.88 3.52
C GLY A 146 6.36 -7.81 3.32
N SER A 147 7.10 -8.03 4.40
CA SER A 147 8.10 -9.09 4.50
C SER A 147 7.47 -10.31 5.14
N THR A 148 8.00 -11.50 4.83
CA THR A 148 7.53 -12.71 5.50
C THR A 148 7.88 -12.70 6.99
N ASP A 149 6.95 -13.13 7.84
CA ASP A 149 7.23 -13.38 9.26
C ASP A 149 8.05 -14.67 9.48
N ALA A 150 8.27 -15.04 10.74
CA ALA A 150 9.01 -16.24 11.13
C ALA A 150 8.36 -17.55 10.63
N GLU A 151 7.06 -17.54 10.35
CA GLU A 151 6.29 -18.67 9.82
C GLU A 151 6.16 -18.61 8.29
N LEU A 152 6.90 -17.70 7.64
CA LEU A 152 6.87 -17.42 6.20
C LEU A 152 5.55 -16.82 5.70
N LYS A 153 4.71 -16.28 6.60
CA LYS A 153 3.44 -15.64 6.24
C LYS A 153 3.69 -14.22 5.74
N ASN A 154 2.93 -13.79 4.74
CA ASN A 154 2.98 -12.43 4.24
C ASN A 154 1.60 -11.94 3.81
N LEU A 155 1.45 -10.61 3.77
CA LEU A 155 0.32 -9.93 3.15
C LEU A 155 0.82 -9.04 2.00
N ALA A 156 0.11 -9.10 0.88
CA ALA A 156 0.12 -8.07 -0.13
C ALA A 156 -1.29 -7.50 -0.31
N THR A 157 -1.38 -6.29 -0.85
CA THR A 157 -2.66 -5.65 -1.15
C THR A 157 -2.55 -4.75 -2.37
N CYS A 158 -3.61 -4.73 -3.17
CA CYS A 158 -3.77 -3.75 -4.23
C CYS A 158 -5.14 -3.08 -4.16
N LEU A 159 -5.14 -1.77 -4.41
CA LEU A 159 -6.34 -0.94 -4.46
C LEU A 159 -6.52 -0.43 -5.89
N TRP A 160 -7.71 -0.66 -6.44
CA TRP A 160 -8.08 -0.33 -7.81
C TRP A 160 -9.30 0.57 -7.84
N ARG A 161 -9.46 1.35 -8.91
CA ARG A 161 -10.69 2.13 -9.12
C ARG A 161 -11.92 1.21 -9.25
N SER A 162 -11.75 0.03 -9.86
CA SER A 162 -12.83 -0.91 -10.14
C SER A 162 -12.36 -2.37 -10.23
N ARG A 163 -13.30 -3.31 -10.20
CA ARG A 163 -13.03 -4.74 -10.47
C ARG A 163 -12.58 -4.94 -11.92
N GLN A 164 -13.13 -4.18 -12.85
CA GLN A 164 -12.82 -4.24 -14.27
C GLN A 164 -11.35 -3.88 -14.50
N ASP A 165 -10.87 -2.82 -13.86
CA ASP A 165 -9.45 -2.43 -13.92
C ASP A 165 -8.56 -3.53 -13.33
N ALA A 166 -8.93 -4.11 -12.18
CA ALA A 166 -8.18 -5.21 -11.57
C ALA A 166 -8.12 -6.46 -12.48
N ALA A 167 -9.24 -6.78 -13.14
CA ALA A 167 -9.31 -7.91 -14.07
C ALA A 167 -8.44 -7.66 -15.31
N ALA A 168 -8.46 -6.46 -15.87
CA ALA A 168 -7.62 -6.07 -17.00
C ALA A 168 -6.13 -6.11 -16.62
N GLY A 169 -5.76 -5.52 -15.49
CA GLY A 169 -4.38 -5.51 -15.00
C GLY A 169 -3.82 -6.90 -14.71
N GLY A 170 -4.68 -7.84 -14.28
CA GLY A 170 -4.30 -9.23 -14.00
C GLY A 170 -4.29 -10.17 -15.21
N ALA A 171 -4.61 -9.69 -16.42
CA ALA A 171 -4.77 -10.53 -17.61
C ALA A 171 -3.47 -10.78 -18.39
N GLY A 172 -2.38 -10.08 -18.06
CA GLY A 172 -1.12 -10.13 -18.78
C GLY A 172 -0.32 -11.45 -18.67
N PRO A 173 0.66 -11.68 -19.56
CA PRO A 173 1.48 -12.89 -19.56
C PRO A 173 2.37 -13.05 -18.30
N TRP A 174 2.84 -11.98 -17.66
CA TRP A 174 3.59 -12.08 -16.40
C TRP A 174 2.70 -12.48 -15.25
N HIS A 175 1.48 -11.95 -15.16
CA HIS A 175 0.48 -12.47 -14.22
C HIS A 175 0.16 -13.94 -14.45
N ALA A 176 0.07 -14.39 -15.72
CA ALA A 176 -0.13 -15.81 -16.03
C ALA A 176 1.05 -16.67 -15.54
N LYS A 177 2.29 -16.21 -15.74
CA LYS A 177 3.50 -16.87 -15.20
C LYS A 177 3.52 -16.89 -13.67
N ALA A 178 3.13 -15.80 -13.02
CA ALA A 178 3.07 -15.70 -11.56
C ALA A 178 2.04 -16.69 -10.98
N ARG A 179 0.83 -16.74 -11.55
CA ARG A 179 -0.18 -17.75 -11.19
C ARG A 179 0.32 -19.19 -11.42
N GLY A 180 1.01 -19.43 -12.53
CA GLY A 180 1.60 -20.74 -12.82
C GLY A 180 2.68 -21.16 -11.80
N ALA A 181 3.45 -20.20 -11.29
CA ALA A 181 4.48 -20.44 -10.28
C ALA A 181 3.91 -20.61 -8.86
N ALA A 182 2.64 -20.29 -8.62
CA ALA A 182 2.06 -20.26 -7.28
C ALA A 182 2.23 -21.62 -6.56
N ARG A 183 2.01 -22.72 -7.29
CA ARG A 183 2.11 -24.10 -6.77
C ARG A 183 3.52 -24.51 -6.31
N THR A 184 4.55 -23.80 -6.78
CA THR A 184 5.96 -24.09 -6.44
C THR A 184 6.54 -23.07 -5.47
N MET A 185 5.85 -21.95 -5.23
CA MET A 185 6.34 -20.85 -4.39
C MET A 185 5.58 -20.75 -3.06
N TYR A 186 4.29 -21.09 -3.06
CA TYR A 186 3.43 -20.95 -1.90
C TYR A 186 3.00 -22.31 -1.37
N ARG A 187 3.04 -22.44 -0.05
CA ARG A 187 2.31 -23.50 0.65
C ARG A 187 0.83 -23.18 0.59
N ASP A 188 0.49 -21.95 0.96
CA ASP A 188 -0.87 -21.41 0.98
C ASP A 188 -0.88 -20.03 0.32
N ILE A 189 -1.90 -19.73 -0.48
CA ILE A 189 -2.15 -18.38 -1.01
C ILE A 189 -3.64 -18.16 -1.23
N ASP A 190 -4.20 -17.20 -0.52
CA ASP A 190 -5.61 -16.84 -0.55
C ASP A 190 -5.79 -15.40 -1.04
N PHE A 191 -6.84 -15.20 -1.83
CA PHE A 191 -7.19 -13.92 -2.44
C PHE A 191 -8.57 -13.51 -1.93
N TYR A 192 -8.62 -12.40 -1.19
CA TYR A 192 -9.87 -11.82 -0.70
C TYR A 192 -10.17 -10.54 -1.46
N THR A 193 -11.37 -10.47 -2.02
CA THR A 193 -11.81 -9.32 -2.80
C THR A 193 -12.84 -8.52 -2.02
N HIS A 194 -12.62 -7.22 -1.91
CA HIS A 194 -13.39 -6.31 -1.08
C HIS A 194 -13.75 -5.02 -1.81
N GLN A 195 -14.63 -4.26 -1.19
CA GLN A 195 -14.85 -2.85 -1.48
C GLN A 195 -14.39 -2.04 -0.27
N LEU A 196 -13.34 -1.24 -0.43
CA LEU A 196 -13.03 -0.19 0.53
C LEU A 196 -13.95 0.98 0.22
N VAL A 197 -14.97 1.18 1.05
CA VAL A 197 -15.90 2.31 0.90
C VAL A 197 -15.39 3.45 1.76
N VAL A 198 -15.17 4.59 1.12
CA VAL A 198 -14.78 5.84 1.79
C VAL A 198 -15.99 6.75 1.75
N GLU A 199 -16.50 7.11 2.94
CA GLU A 199 -17.72 7.89 3.07
C GLU A 199 -17.55 9.36 2.70
N ASN A 200 -18.68 10.08 2.62
CA ASN A 200 -18.68 11.52 2.36
C ASN A 200 -17.70 12.25 3.30
N GLY A 201 -16.96 13.21 2.74
CA GLY A 201 -15.92 13.95 3.48
C GLY A 201 -14.70 13.12 3.91
N ALA A 202 -14.63 11.83 3.56
CA ALA A 202 -13.62 10.89 4.06
C ALA A 202 -13.53 10.85 5.59
N GLU A 203 -14.70 10.96 6.24
CA GLU A 203 -14.82 10.97 7.71
C GLU A 203 -14.84 9.57 8.30
N SER A 204 -15.35 8.60 7.54
CA SER A 204 -15.35 7.19 7.91
C SER A 204 -15.10 6.30 6.69
N TRP A 205 -14.73 5.06 6.96
CA TRP A 205 -14.45 4.06 5.94
C TRP A 205 -14.79 2.67 6.46
N ARG A 206 -15.09 1.76 5.55
CA ARG A 206 -15.31 0.35 5.87
C ARG A 206 -14.81 -0.53 4.74
N LEU A 207 -14.64 -1.80 5.07
CA LEU A 207 -14.25 -2.83 4.12
C LEU A 207 -15.39 -3.83 3.99
N ASP A 208 -16.14 -3.74 2.90
CA ASP A 208 -17.23 -4.66 2.60
C ASP A 208 -16.69 -5.84 1.79
N VAL A 209 -17.22 -7.05 2.00
CA VAL A 209 -16.92 -8.19 1.13
C VAL A 209 -17.46 -7.88 -0.27
N HIS A 210 -16.64 -8.07 -1.30
CA HIS A 210 -17.14 -7.92 -2.66
C HIS A 210 -18.04 -9.11 -3.00
N VAL A 211 -19.33 -8.85 -3.18
CA VAL A 211 -20.30 -9.84 -3.67
C VAL A 211 -20.48 -9.61 -5.16
N GLU A 212 -20.19 -10.64 -5.96
CA GLU A 212 -20.39 -10.58 -7.41
C GLU A 212 -21.89 -10.44 -7.69
N GLN A 213 -22.30 -9.33 -8.32
CA GLN A 213 -23.65 -9.20 -8.85
C GLN A 213 -23.78 -10.14 -10.05
N ARG A 214 -24.35 -11.33 -9.84
CA ARG A 214 -24.75 -12.18 -10.95
C ARG A 214 -25.91 -11.49 -11.68
N PRO A 215 -25.85 -11.29 -13.01
CA PRO A 215 -27.02 -10.84 -13.73
C PRO A 215 -28.14 -11.86 -13.50
N HIS A 216 -29.32 -11.37 -13.12
CA HIS A 216 -30.54 -12.18 -13.19
C HIS A 216 -30.69 -12.64 -14.64
N ARG A 217 -30.53 -13.94 -14.86
CA ARG A 217 -30.87 -14.58 -16.14
C ARG A 217 -32.36 -14.55 -16.36
#